data_AF-A0A350G5S9-F1
#
_entry.id   AF-A0A350G5S9-F1
#
_cell.length_a   1.000
_cell.length_b   1.000
_cell.length_c   1.000
_cell.angle_alpha   90.00
_cell.angle_beta   90.00
_cell.angle_gamma   90.00
#
_symmetry.space_group_name_H-M   'P 1'
#
loop_
_entity.id
_entity.type
_entity.pdbx_description
1 polymer ?
#
loop_
_entity_poly.entity_id
_entity_poly.type
_entity_poly.pdbx_seq_one_letter_code
_entity_poly.pdbx_strand_id
1 'polypeptide(L)'
;WAKRAKDHGYKIAYAAEAEIVHIHNETPRGVYNRYRREAMALRKIYPEANFNLYDFFRLSITNILSDLWHAMREGMLLKNFVSIFWFRFMQFHGTRMGHRETSLVTPQLRETFYYARERRKKEEKDRAVEPIRYIEK
;
A
#
# COMPACT_ATOMS: atom_id res chain seq x y z
N TRP A 1 0.28 -0.75 17.58
CA TRP A 1 1.16 -0.59 18.76
C TRP A 1 1.42 0.90 19.04
N ALA A 2 1.80 1.70 18.04
CA ALA A 2 2.16 3.11 18.19
C ALA A 2 1.12 3.96 18.94
N LYS A 3 -0.18 3.82 18.61
CA LYS A 3 -1.28 4.47 19.36
C LYS A 3 -1.19 4.18 20.85
N ARG A 4 -1.14 2.89 21.22
CA ARG A 4 -0.98 2.44 22.62
C ARG A 4 0.29 3.01 23.25
N ALA A 5 1.43 3.00 22.56
CA ALA A 5 2.69 3.53 23.10
C ALA A 5 2.55 5.02 23.45
N LYS A 6 1.94 5.83 22.58
CA LYS A 6 1.66 7.24 22.85
C LYS A 6 0.68 7.41 24.02
N ASP A 7 -0.37 6.59 24.11
CA ASP A 7 -1.35 6.64 25.20
C ASP A 7 -0.70 6.36 26.57
N HIS A 8 0.41 5.61 26.61
CA HIS A 8 1.20 5.36 27.82
C HIS A 8 2.32 6.39 28.05
N GLY A 9 2.32 7.51 27.32
CA GLY A 9 3.29 8.60 27.49
C GLY A 9 4.65 8.38 26.82
N TYR A 10 4.84 7.29 26.08
CA TYR A 10 6.07 7.06 25.33
C TYR A 10 6.17 7.98 24.11
N LYS A 11 7.41 8.34 23.75
CA LYS A 11 7.73 9.09 22.53
C LYS A 11 8.13 8.14 21.40
N ILE A 12 7.78 8.50 20.17
CA ILE A 12 8.19 7.79 18.96
C ILE A 12 9.11 8.74 18.19
N ALA A 13 10.31 8.29 17.83
CA ALA A 13 11.29 9.04 17.05
C ALA A 13 11.45 8.41 15.67
N TYR A 14 11.70 9.26 14.66
CA TYR A 14 12.05 8.82 13.32
C TYR A 14 13.58 8.70 13.21
N ALA A 15 14.05 7.53 12.79
CA ALA A 15 15.46 7.26 12.50
C ALA A 15 15.66 7.37 10.99
N ALA A 16 16.22 8.49 10.53
CA ALA A 16 16.40 8.78 9.11
C ALA A 16 17.50 7.91 8.47
N GLU A 17 18.43 7.44 9.29
CA GLU A 17 19.53 6.55 8.93
C GLU A 17 19.11 5.10 8.68
N ALA A 18 17.87 4.74 9.04
CA ALA A 18 17.35 3.41 8.78
C ALA A 18 17.17 3.19 7.26
N GLU A 19 17.78 2.13 6.73
CA GLU A 19 17.68 1.81 5.31
C GLU A 19 16.25 1.40 4.93
N ILE A 20 15.74 1.99 3.83
CA ILE A 20 14.44 1.65 3.26
C ILE A 20 14.65 1.24 1.79
N VAL A 21 14.48 -0.06 1.51
CA VAL A 21 14.56 -0.57 0.14
C VAL A 21 13.15 -0.59 -0.48
N HIS A 22 12.91 0.25 -1.48
CA HIS A 22 11.64 0.28 -2.23
C HIS A 22 11.60 -0.80 -3.32
N ILE A 23 11.11 -2.00 -2.98
CA ILE A 23 10.94 -3.11 -3.95
C ILE A 23 9.48 -3.19 -4.41
N HIS A 24 9.06 -2.33 -5.35
CA HIS A 24 7.64 -2.27 -5.73
C HIS A 24 7.45 -2.07 -7.23
N ASN A 25 7.13 -3.17 -7.94
CA ASN A 25 6.46 -3.13 -9.25
C ASN A 25 4.97 -3.38 -9.01
N GLU A 26 4.24 -2.35 -8.57
CA GLU A 26 2.81 -2.50 -8.26
C GLU A 26 1.94 -2.41 -9.51
N THR A 27 0.96 -3.31 -9.58
CA THR A 27 -0.12 -3.23 -10.57
C THR A 27 -1.24 -2.29 -10.08
N PRO A 28 -2.08 -1.75 -10.98
CA PRO A 28 -3.25 -0.96 -10.58
C PRO A 28 -4.14 -1.63 -9.54
N ARG A 29 -4.37 -2.94 -9.71
CA ARG A 29 -5.13 -3.76 -8.76
C ARG A 29 -4.39 -3.94 -7.42
N GLY A 30 -3.06 -4.02 -7.45
CA GLY A 30 -2.23 -4.06 -6.25
C GLY A 30 -2.35 -2.78 -5.43
N VAL A 31 -2.15 -1.63 -6.08
CA VAL A 31 -2.30 -0.28 -5.50
C VAL A 31 -3.69 -0.12 -4.87
N TYR A 32 -4.74 -0.39 -5.64
CA TYR A 32 -6.12 -0.31 -5.15
C TYR A 32 -6.34 -1.14 -3.88
N ASN A 33 -5.91 -2.41 -3.89
CA ASN A 33 -6.10 -3.30 -2.74
C ASN A 33 -5.24 -2.92 -1.54
N ARG A 34 -4.04 -2.36 -1.76
CA ARG A 34 -3.16 -1.86 -0.69
C ARG A 34 -3.85 -0.71 0.04
N TYR A 35 -4.21 0.35 -0.67
CA TYR A 35 -4.86 1.52 -0.07
C TYR A 35 -6.25 1.21 0.50
N ARG A 36 -6.98 0.24 -0.07
CA ARG A 36 -8.22 -0.28 0.53
C ARG A 36 -7.97 -0.90 1.90
N ARG A 37 -6.97 -1.78 2.04
CA ARG A 37 -6.64 -2.41 3.34
C ARG A 37 -6.12 -1.39 4.35
N GLU A 38 -5.31 -0.43 3.91
CA GLU A 38 -4.82 0.66 4.76
C GLU A 38 -5.97 1.51 5.31
N ALA A 39 -6.94 1.87 4.47
CA ALA A 39 -8.13 2.60 4.89
C ALA A 39 -9.01 1.82 5.89
N MET A 40 -9.22 0.52 5.65
CA MET A 40 -9.93 -0.35 6.62
C MET A 40 -9.19 -0.39 7.96
N ALA A 41 -7.86 -0.52 7.94
CA ALA A 41 -7.03 -0.53 9.14
C ALA A 41 -7.09 0.82 9.87
N LEU A 42 -7.01 1.93 9.13
CA LEU A 42 -7.09 3.28 9.69
C LEU A 42 -8.44 3.50 10.39
N ARG A 43 -9.55 3.18 9.71
CA ARG A 43 -10.91 3.28 10.29
C ARG A 43 -11.09 2.37 11.50
N LYS A 44 -10.42 1.21 11.54
CA LYS A 44 -10.42 0.33 12.73
C LYS A 44 -9.66 0.93 13.91
N ILE A 45 -8.54 1.61 13.66
CA ILE A 45 -7.72 2.23 14.71
C ILE A 45 -8.33 3.56 15.18
N TYR A 46 -8.95 4.31 14.27
CA TYR A 46 -9.59 5.61 14.46
C TYR A 46 -10.98 5.60 13.81
N PRO A 47 -12.03 5.14 14.52
CA PRO A 47 -13.40 5.07 14.00
C PRO A 47 -13.97 6.42 13.54
N GLU A 48 -13.46 7.52 14.08
CA GLU A 48 -13.78 8.91 13.73
C GLU A 48 -13.20 9.35 12.38
N ALA A 49 -12.27 8.58 11.81
CA ALA A 49 -11.66 8.89 10.52
C ALA A 49 -12.67 8.68 9.38
N ASN A 50 -13.03 9.77 8.71
CA ASN A 50 -13.96 9.78 7.59
C ASN A 50 -13.22 10.04 6.28
N PHE A 51 -13.70 9.39 5.21
CA PHE A 51 -13.25 9.65 3.85
C PHE A 51 -14.46 9.59 2.91
N ASN A 52 -14.97 10.76 2.55
CA ASN A 52 -16.20 10.88 1.78
C ASN A 52 -15.92 11.03 0.27
N LEU A 53 -16.95 11.34 -0.52
CA LEU A 53 -16.76 11.51 -1.98
C LEU A 53 -16.06 12.82 -2.34
N TYR A 54 -16.29 13.86 -1.54
CA TYR A 54 -15.60 15.13 -1.70
C TYR A 54 -14.10 14.99 -1.44
N ASP A 55 -13.71 14.26 -0.39
CA ASP A 55 -12.30 13.95 -0.09
C ASP A 55 -11.64 13.19 -1.24
N PHE A 56 -12.34 12.21 -1.81
CA PHE A 56 -11.86 11.47 -2.97
C PHE A 56 -11.50 12.40 -4.13
N PHE A 57 -12.41 13.28 -4.57
CA PHE A 57 -12.13 14.19 -5.67
C PHE A 57 -11.07 15.23 -5.33
N ARG A 58 -11.21 15.89 -4.17
CA ARG A 58 -10.27 16.93 -3.71
C ARG A 58 -8.84 16.39 -3.64
N LEU A 59 -8.65 15.24 -3.01
CA LEU A 59 -7.31 14.66 -2.83
C LEU A 59 -6.76 14.08 -4.12
N SER A 60 -7.59 13.43 -4.95
CA SER A 60 -7.15 12.93 -6.26
C SER A 60 -6.63 14.06 -7.14
N ILE A 61 -7.39 15.14 -7.28
CA ILE A 61 -7.02 16.28 -8.14
C ILE A 61 -5.77 16.97 -7.60
N THR A 62 -5.75 17.32 -6.32
CA THR A 62 -4.61 18.05 -5.72
C THR A 62 -3.30 17.26 -5.79
N ASN A 63 -3.34 15.95 -5.56
CA ASN A 63 -2.15 15.10 -5.63
C ASN A 63 -1.70 14.87 -7.08
N ILE A 64 -2.64 14.67 -8.03
CA ILE A 64 -2.29 14.57 -9.46
C ILE A 64 -1.60 15.86 -9.92
N LEU A 65 -2.15 17.02 -9.59
CA LEU A 65 -1.55 18.30 -9.98
C LEU A 65 -0.16 18.49 -9.36
N SER A 66 0.01 18.14 -8.09
CA SER A 66 1.32 18.19 -7.43
C SER A 66 2.34 17.28 -8.11
N ASP A 67 1.96 16.03 -8.41
CA ASP A 67 2.85 15.07 -9.06
C ASP A 67 3.20 15.50 -10.48
N LEU A 68 2.24 16.04 -11.24
CA LEU A 68 2.50 16.57 -12.58
C LEU A 68 3.46 17.77 -12.53
N TRP A 69 3.32 18.65 -11.54
CA TRP A 69 4.24 19.77 -11.34
C TRP A 69 5.68 19.29 -11.05
N HIS A 70 5.83 18.31 -10.15
CA HIS A 70 7.14 17.70 -9.87
C HIS A 70 7.72 17.00 -11.11
N ALA A 71 6.92 16.17 -11.79
CA ALA A 71 7.36 15.46 -12.99
C ALA A 71 7.75 16.40 -14.13
N MET A 72 7.06 17.54 -14.26
CA MET A 72 7.41 18.59 -15.21
C MET A 72 8.74 19.25 -14.84
N ARG A 73 8.92 19.62 -13.56
CA ARG A 73 10.16 20.23 -13.07
C ARG A 73 11.38 19.32 -13.25
N GLU A 74 11.18 18.02 -13.18
CA GLU A 74 12.22 17.00 -13.36
C GLU A 74 12.36 16.51 -14.81
N GLY A 75 11.59 17.05 -15.77
CA GLY A 75 11.66 16.66 -17.18
C GLY A 75 11.14 15.25 -17.49
N MET A 76 10.41 14.62 -16.56
CA MET A 76 9.89 13.26 -16.66
C MET A 76 8.38 13.17 -16.93
N LEU A 77 7.74 14.31 -17.26
CA LEU A 77 6.28 14.39 -17.41
C LEU A 77 5.71 13.37 -18.38
N LEU A 78 6.23 13.29 -19.62
CA LEU A 78 5.72 12.37 -20.65
C LEU A 78 5.82 10.90 -20.24
N LYS A 79 6.91 10.54 -19.54
CA LYS A 79 7.15 9.17 -19.06
C LYS A 79 6.19 8.78 -17.94
N ASN A 80 5.84 9.72 -17.07
CA ASN A 80 5.06 9.46 -15.86
C ASN A 80 3.60 9.91 -15.95
N PHE A 81 3.19 10.58 -17.02
CA PHE A 81 1.85 11.16 -17.12
C PHE A 81 0.76 10.12 -16.84
N VAL A 82 0.73 9.03 -17.62
CA VAL A 82 -0.26 7.96 -17.44
C VAL A 82 -0.15 7.31 -16.07
N SER A 83 1.08 7.12 -15.55
CA SER A 83 1.29 6.47 -14.26
C SER A 83 0.78 7.27 -13.08
N ILE A 84 0.96 8.60 -13.09
CA ILE A 84 0.44 9.51 -12.08
C ILE A 84 -1.07 9.40 -11.99
N PHE A 85 -1.78 9.49 -13.13
CA PHE A 85 -3.25 9.46 -13.14
C PHE A 85 -3.81 8.14 -12.63
N TRP A 86 -3.37 7.00 -13.19
CA TRP A 86 -3.93 5.72 -12.76
C TRP A 86 -3.55 5.43 -11.30
N PHE A 87 -2.34 5.77 -10.87
CA PHE A 87 -1.88 5.50 -9.51
C PHE A 87 -2.72 6.27 -8.50
N ARG A 88 -2.87 7.58 -8.68
CA ARG A 88 -3.66 8.43 -7.76
C ARG A 88 -5.13 8.05 -7.78
N PHE A 89 -5.68 7.73 -8.95
CA PHE A 89 -7.04 7.24 -9.02
C PHE A 89 -7.22 5.94 -8.22
N MET A 90 -6.36 4.94 -8.43
CA MET A 90 -6.44 3.66 -7.71
C MET A 90 -6.20 3.82 -6.20
N GLN A 91 -5.28 4.71 -5.81
CA GLN A 91 -5.00 5.05 -4.42
C GLN A 91 -6.24 5.55 -3.69
N PHE A 92 -6.85 6.64 -4.19
CA PHE A 92 -7.98 7.25 -3.50
C PHE A 92 -9.27 6.44 -3.70
N HIS A 93 -9.40 5.71 -4.81
CA HIS A 93 -10.54 4.81 -5.02
C HIS A 93 -10.50 3.65 -4.03
N GLY A 94 -9.33 3.03 -3.86
CA GLY A 94 -9.09 2.01 -2.84
C GLY A 94 -9.38 2.54 -1.44
N THR A 95 -8.86 3.72 -1.11
CA THR A 95 -9.09 4.38 0.18
C THR A 95 -10.58 4.58 0.47
N ARG A 96 -11.34 5.13 -0.48
CA ARG A 96 -12.80 5.32 -0.36
C ARG A 96 -13.54 4.02 -0.14
N MET A 97 -13.19 2.96 -0.88
CA MET A 97 -13.83 1.65 -0.71
C MET A 97 -13.48 1.04 0.64
N GLY A 98 -12.23 1.14 1.07
CA GLY A 98 -11.79 0.64 2.38
C GLY A 98 -12.47 1.36 3.55
N HIS A 99 -12.70 2.67 3.44
CA HIS A 99 -13.48 3.39 4.45
C HIS A 99 -14.95 2.98 4.48
N ARG A 100 -15.55 2.53 3.38
CA ARG A 100 -16.95 2.05 3.36
C ARG A 100 -17.10 0.63 3.91
N GLU A 101 -16.06 -0.17 3.78
CA GLU A 101 -16.06 -1.55 4.23
C GLU A 101 -15.62 -1.67 5.69
N THR A 102 -16.55 -2.04 6.57
CA THR A 102 -16.25 -2.28 7.99
C THR A 102 -15.97 -3.76 8.28
N SER A 103 -16.23 -4.65 7.32
CA SER A 103 -16.27 -6.09 7.58
C SER A 103 -14.87 -6.72 7.51
N LEU A 104 -14.46 -7.28 8.65
CA LEU A 104 -13.18 -7.93 8.87
C LEU A 104 -13.20 -9.39 8.40
N VAL A 105 -12.12 -9.77 7.71
CA VAL A 105 -11.59 -11.14 7.55
C VAL A 105 -12.66 -12.24 7.52
N THR A 106 -13.20 -12.48 6.33
CA THR A 106 -14.02 -13.67 6.11
C THR A 106 -13.19 -14.93 6.42
N PRO A 107 -13.81 -16.07 6.79
CA PRO A 107 -13.11 -17.33 6.97
C PRO A 107 -12.18 -17.68 5.80
N GLN A 108 -12.60 -17.37 4.57
CA GLN A 108 -11.82 -17.57 3.35
C GLN A 108 -10.56 -16.68 3.29
N LEU A 109 -10.63 -15.46 3.83
CA LEU A 109 -9.46 -14.58 3.91
C LEU A 109 -8.46 -15.08 4.96
N ARG A 110 -8.96 -15.54 6.12
CA ARG A 110 -8.12 -16.20 7.13
C ARG A 110 -7.43 -17.41 6.53
N GLU A 111 -8.17 -18.23 5.80
CA GLU A 111 -7.60 -19.40 5.14
C GLU A 111 -6.54 -19.04 4.11
N THR A 112 -6.76 -18.00 3.30
CA THR A 112 -5.76 -17.54 2.32
C THR A 112 -4.46 -17.05 2.97
N PHE A 113 -4.53 -16.44 4.16
CA PHE A 113 -3.34 -15.90 4.84
C PHE A 113 -2.62 -16.91 5.73
N TYR A 114 -3.36 -17.81 6.38
CA TYR A 114 -2.82 -18.67 7.44
C TYR A 114 -2.72 -20.15 7.04
N TYR A 115 -3.44 -20.59 6.01
CA TYR A 115 -3.38 -21.98 5.54
C TYR A 115 -2.82 -22.01 4.11
N ALA A 116 -1.95 -22.99 3.85
CA ALA A 116 -1.42 -23.19 2.52
C ALA A 116 -2.58 -23.59 1.60
N ARG A 117 -2.88 -22.76 0.58
CA ARG A 117 -3.65 -23.24 -0.57
C ARG A 117 -2.96 -24.50 -1.06
N GLU A 118 -3.70 -25.61 -1.17
CA GLU A 118 -3.19 -26.85 -1.73
C GLU A 118 -2.33 -26.51 -2.95
N ARG A 119 -1.05 -26.88 -2.87
CA ARG A 119 -0.06 -26.54 -3.88
C ARG A 119 -0.51 -27.17 -5.19
N ARG A 120 -1.20 -26.40 -6.06
CA ARG A 120 -1.14 -26.68 -7.50
C ARG A 120 0.35 -26.72 -7.82
N LYS A 121 0.84 -27.89 -8.25
CA LYS A 121 2.23 -28.09 -8.70
C LYS A 121 2.57 -26.94 -9.64
N LYS A 122 3.31 -25.97 -9.13
CA LYS A 122 3.91 -24.93 -9.94
C LYS A 122 5.10 -25.62 -10.56
N GLU A 123 5.06 -25.84 -11.87
CA GLU A 123 6.22 -26.32 -12.61
C GLU A 123 7.42 -25.47 -12.19
N GLU A 124 8.42 -26.13 -11.60
CA GLU A 124 9.64 -25.49 -11.14
C GLU A 124 10.33 -24.96 -12.38
N LYS A 125 10.17 -23.66 -12.66
CA LYS A 125 11.04 -22.99 -13.61
C LYS A 125 12.42 -22.97 -13.01
N ASP A 126 13.34 -23.63 -13.71
CA ASP A 126 14.75 -23.69 -13.39
C ASP A 126 15.25 -22.26 -13.15
N ARG A 127 15.72 -21.98 -11.94
CA ARG A 127 16.14 -20.63 -11.56
C ARG A 127 17.50 -20.39 -12.20
N ALA A 128 17.61 -19.39 -13.08
CA ALA A 128 18.86 -19.00 -13.73
C ALA A 128 19.88 -18.32 -12.79
N VAL A 129 19.68 -18.36 -11.46
CA VAL A 129 20.52 -17.69 -10.48
C VAL A 129 20.83 -18.66 -9.35
N GLU A 130 22.12 -18.81 -9.03
CA GLU A 130 22.56 -19.69 -7.96
C GLU A 130 21.95 -19.29 -6.59
N PRO A 131 21.61 -20.26 -5.74
CA PRO A 131 21.14 -20.00 -4.38
C PRO A 131 22.18 -19.20 -3.57
N ILE A 132 21.70 -18.25 -2.78
CA ILE A 132 22.54 -17.50 -1.84
C ILE A 132 23.11 -18.50 -0.82
N ARG A 133 24.43 -18.63 -0.75
CA ARG A 133 25.13 -19.42 0.26
C ARG A 133 25.19 -18.62 1.55
N TYR A 134 24.48 -19.06 2.58
CA TYR A 134 24.62 -18.49 3.92
C TYR A 134 25.91 -19.05 4.54
N ILE A 135 26.71 -18.17 5.12
CA ILE A 135 27.86 -18.56 5.93
C ILE A 135 27.30 -18.98 7.30
N GLU A 136 27.37 -20.27 7.61
CA GLU A 136 27.09 -20.77 8.95
C GLU A 136 28.19 -20.26 9.90
N LYS A 137 27.77 -19.67 11.02
CA LYS A 137 28.66 -19.23 12.11
C LYS A 137 28.78 -20.31 13.16
#